data_AF-A0A5K0VSQ8-F1
#
_entry.id   AF-A0A5K0VSQ8-F1
#
_cell.length_a   1.000
_cell.length_b   1.000
_cell.length_c   1.000
_cell.angle_alpha   90.00
_cell.angle_beta   90.00
_cell.angle_gamma   90.00
#
_symmetry.space_group_name_H-M   'P 1'
#
loop_
_entity.id
_entity.type
_entity.pdbx_description
1 polymer ?
#
loop_
_entity_poly.entity_id
_entity_poly.type
_entity_poly.pdbx_seq_one_letter_code
_entity_poly.pdbx_strand_id
1 'polypeptide(L)' 'SKEEKYFINNHLQFKVMYHKDVETDSARIVGFEVTPY' A
#
# COMPACT_ATOMS: atom_id res chain seq x y z
N SER A 1 -13.72 -33.41 12.73
CA SER A 1 -12.76 -32.31 12.51
C SER A 1 -13.41 -31.33 11.55
N LYS A 2 -14.01 -30.23 12.03
CA LYS A 2 -14.49 -29.16 11.16
C LYS A 2 -13.31 -28.22 11.00
N GLU A 3 -12.67 -28.22 9.83
CA GLU A 3 -11.69 -27.20 9.49
C GLU A 3 -12.42 -25.85 9.47
N GLU A 4 -12.28 -25.07 10.53
CA GLU A 4 -12.74 -23.69 10.58
C GLU A 4 -11.91 -22.92 9.57
N LYS A 5 -12.51 -22.63 8.40
CA LYS A 5 -11.89 -21.77 7.40
C LYS A 5 -11.96 -20.33 7.91
N TYR A 6 -10.82 -19.81 8.31
CA TYR A 6 -10.65 -18.40 8.65
C TYR A 6 -10.43 -17.61 7.35
N PHE A 7 -11.36 -16.71 7.04
CA PHE A 7 -11.18 -15.76 5.95
C PHE A 7 -10.42 -14.55 6.48
N ILE A 8 -9.19 -14.35 6.02
CA ILE A 8 -8.41 -13.15 6.33
C ILE A 8 -8.65 -12.16 5.20
N ASN A 9 -9.41 -11.10 5.48
CA ASN A 9 -9.62 -9.99 4.55
C ASN A 9 -8.39 -9.07 4.58
N ASN A 10 -7.28 -9.51 3.99
CA ASN A 10 -6.06 -8.71 3.80
C ASN A 10 -6.20 -7.83 2.54
N HIS A 11 -7.30 -7.06 2.45
CA HIS A 11 -7.46 -6.09 1.38
C HIS A 11 -6.97 -4.74 1.92
N LEU A 12 -5.68 -4.48 1.75
CA LEU A 12 -5.08 -3.21 2.12
C LEU A 12 -5.01 -2.31 0.90
N GLN A 13 -5.51 -1.09 1.03
CA GLN A 13 -5.31 -0.03 0.05
C GLN A 13 -4.02 0.71 0.39
N PHE A 14 -3.16 0.89 -0.62
CA PHE A 14 -1.92 1.64 -0.50
C PHE A 14 -1.98 2.90 -1.33
N LYS A 15 -1.73 4.04 -0.69
CA LYS A 15 -1.46 5.30 -1.39
C LYS A 15 0.04 5.59 -1.27
N VAL A 16 0.69 5.68 -2.43
CA VAL A 16 2.12 5.97 -2.52
C VAL A 16 2.32 7.48 -2.60
N MET A 17 2.98 8.03 -1.60
CA MET A 17 3.38 9.42 -1.59
C MET A 17 4.78 9.52 -2.18
N TYR A 18 4.98 10.39 -3.16
CA TYR A 18 6.27 10.58 -3.82
C TYR A 18 6.60 12.05 -4.01
N HIS A 19 7.89 12.36 -4.04
CA HIS A 19 8.43 13.64 -4.46
C HIS A 19 9.00 13.49 -5.86
N LYS A 20 8.58 14.35 -6.78
CA LYS A 20 9.10 14.42 -8.15
C LYS A 20 10.11 15.55 -8.26
N ASP A 21 11.31 15.22 -8.72
CA ASP A 21 12.30 16.20 -9.10
C ASP A 21 11.96 16.74 -10.51
N VAL A 22 11.80 18.06 -10.60
CA VAL A 22 11.40 18.75 -11.83
C VAL A 22 12.56 18.94 -12.81
N GLU A 23 13.80 18.89 -12.34
CA GLU A 23 14.99 19.09 -13.18
C GLU A 23 15.43 17.78 -13.85
N THR A 24 15.24 16.66 -13.15
CA THR A 24 15.73 15.34 -13.60
C THR A 24 14.61 14.39 -14.05
N ASP A 25 13.34 14.80 -13.94
CA ASP A 25 12.13 13.97 -14.12
C ASP A 25 12.09 12.71 -13.24
N SER A 26 12.97 12.64 -12.22
CA SER A 26 13.05 11.50 -11.31
C SER A 26 11.99 11.59 -10.21
N ALA A 27 11.62 10.44 -9.63
CA ALA A 27 10.67 10.38 -8.54
C ALA A 27 11.22 9.53 -7.39
N ARG A 28 11.04 10.00 -6.16
CA ARG A 28 11.41 9.29 -4.94
C ARG A 28 10.17 9.04 -4.08
N ILE A 29 9.99 7.80 -3.66
CA ILE A 29 8.96 7.44 -2.68
C ILE A 29 9.33 8.07 -1.32
N VAL A 30 8.37 8.77 -0.73
CA VAL A 30 8.55 9.44 0.58
C VAL A 30 7.66 8.85 1.66
N GLY A 31 6.69 8.01 1.31
CA GLY A 31 5.87 7.30 2.28
C GLY A 31 4.77 6.46 1.67
N PHE A 32 4.18 5.63 2.52
CA PHE A 32 2.99 4.84 2.21
C PHE A 32 1.92 5.17 3.24
N GLU A 33 0.74 5.53 2.77
CA GLU A 33 -0.46 5.53 3.59
C GLU A 33 -1.20 4.22 3.33
N VAL A 34 -1.48 3.48 4.40
CA VAL A 34 -2.08 2.14 4.34
C VAL A 34 -3.43 2.18 5.01
N THR A 35 -4.48 1.75 4.32
CA THR A 35 -5.84 1.66 4.86
C THR A 35 -6.36 0.24 4.72
N PRO A 36 -6.76 -0.43 5.82
CA PRO A 36 -7.43 -1.72 5.75
C PRO A 36 -8.89 -1.57 5.34
N TYR A 37 -9.38 -2.47 4.48
CA TYR A 37 -10.81 -2.64 4.14
C TYR A 37 -11.54 -3.59 5.08
#